data_AF-A0A2E6GSK6-F1
#
_entry.id   AF-A0A2E6GSK6-F1
#
_cell.length_a   1.000
_cell.length_b   1.000
_cell.length_c   1.000
_cell.angle_alpha   90.00
_cell.angle_beta   90.00
_cell.angle_gamma   90.00
#
_symmetry.space_group_name_H-M   'P 1'
#
loop_
_entity.id
_entity.type
_entity.pdbx_description
1 polymer ?
#
loop_
_entity_poly.entity_id
_entity_poly.type
_entity_poly.pdbx_seq_one_letter_code
_entity_poly.pdbx_strand_id
1 'polypeptide(L)'
;MILVSACIWGVAVLACIWTATEYIWALRLLILGLALGTSINLFRSRCELVFLTPGYLLGFITLIFYGVAPALYLSLLPNSLPYIMFQGGETHNLTKGYVNSLGELFILQFSAMCFLVTNFISQIHRDRIIKFGQSIKIELAPNIWKIAIALTILFTCAYAGTRLPSTQHLFSNLIGQEFHHALTPSLSISLVFLAFSALNQPTRIQAILFTVFAACLGTMVAIDLAATPTLIALSGVLLFFVLRRYAFKRFAAMALVSIAIAVSAVAISAIKGRPIHVDQTKFPIVEYGLAKLTSKFVLRQGVSGFCLNNIIVHDLGPKDQSPLYFLSAIVPRFIWPEKPILSLGSQFAESYCHQGQAYRLKHSESITLLGEPLIRSSIFGLLTAQLAVFLICYMVAFGGLSGNVINLLVLTALLPWLIPFEQHFAQYIGNIFKSALVILPFAGVLYLCRFHIWSQRDHRSL
;
A
#
# COMPACT_ATOMS: atom_id res chain seq x y z
N MET A 1 28.83 7.95 -7.54
CA MET A 1 27.82 7.36 -6.60
C MET A 1 26.49 6.99 -7.27
N ILE A 2 25.97 7.79 -8.23
CA ILE A 2 24.66 7.59 -8.88
C ILE A 2 24.59 6.27 -9.68
N LEU A 3 25.50 6.08 -10.63
CA LEU A 3 25.62 4.84 -11.41
C LEU A 3 25.79 3.63 -10.49
N VAL A 4 26.57 3.79 -9.42
CA VAL A 4 26.87 2.75 -8.45
C VAL A 4 25.61 2.24 -7.75
N SER A 5 24.71 3.12 -7.29
CA SER A 5 23.48 2.69 -6.61
C SER A 5 22.50 1.99 -7.55
N ALA A 6 22.36 2.47 -8.79
CA ALA A 6 21.51 1.80 -9.79
C ALA A 6 22.10 0.44 -10.20
N CYS A 7 23.43 0.36 -10.38
CA CYS A 7 24.13 -0.90 -10.62
C CYS A 7 23.96 -1.88 -9.46
N ILE A 8 24.04 -1.43 -8.20
CA ILE A 8 23.83 -2.28 -7.02
C ILE A 8 22.42 -2.89 -7.03
N TRP A 9 21.39 -2.09 -7.31
CA TRP A 9 20.02 -2.60 -7.41
C TRP A 9 19.82 -3.51 -8.63
N GLY A 10 20.45 -3.19 -9.77
CA GLY A 10 20.47 -4.07 -10.93
C GLY A 10 21.13 -5.42 -10.64
N VAL A 11 22.25 -5.43 -9.91
CA VAL A 11 22.90 -6.66 -9.43
C VAL A 11 22.01 -7.41 -8.45
N ALA A 12 21.31 -6.72 -7.53
CA ALA A 12 20.38 -7.38 -6.61
C ALA A 12 19.21 -8.05 -7.37
N VAL A 13 18.68 -7.39 -8.41
CA VAL A 13 17.66 -7.96 -9.30
C VAL A 13 18.19 -9.18 -10.06
N LEU A 14 19.39 -9.09 -10.63
CA LEU A 14 20.02 -10.22 -11.31
C LEU A 14 20.31 -11.39 -10.36
N ALA A 15 20.73 -11.07 -9.13
CA ALA A 15 20.89 -12.07 -8.08
C ALA A 15 19.56 -12.78 -7.82
N CYS A 16 18.42 -12.07 -7.71
CA CYS A 16 17.12 -12.72 -7.59
C CYS A 16 16.78 -13.68 -8.75
N ILE A 17 17.32 -13.48 -9.95
CA ILE A 17 17.03 -14.36 -11.10
C ILE A 17 17.90 -15.64 -11.05
N TRP A 18 19.15 -15.53 -10.58
CA TRP A 18 20.15 -16.60 -10.67
C TRP A 18 20.38 -17.36 -9.36
N THR A 19 19.81 -16.87 -8.26
CA THR A 19 20.05 -17.43 -6.93
C THR A 19 19.24 -18.71 -6.72
N ALA A 20 19.93 -19.80 -6.35
CA ALA A 20 19.27 -21.02 -5.88
C ALA A 20 18.46 -20.75 -4.59
N THR A 21 17.34 -21.45 -4.41
CA THR A 21 16.41 -21.23 -3.29
C THR A 21 17.07 -21.30 -1.91
N GLU A 22 18.14 -22.08 -1.78
CA GLU A 22 18.93 -22.25 -0.55
C GLU A 22 19.57 -20.95 -0.03
N TYR A 23 19.78 -19.95 -0.90
CA TYR A 23 20.39 -18.67 -0.55
C TYR A 23 19.39 -17.50 -0.42
N ILE A 24 18.07 -17.78 -0.48
CA ILE A 24 17.03 -16.74 -0.39
C ILE A 24 17.14 -15.95 0.92
N TRP A 25 17.53 -16.58 2.03
CA TRP A 25 17.74 -15.89 3.31
C TRP A 25 18.80 -14.78 3.23
N ALA A 26 19.91 -15.04 2.52
CA ALA A 26 21.00 -14.08 2.35
C ALA A 26 20.55 -12.94 1.44
N LEU A 27 19.84 -13.27 0.36
CA LEU A 27 19.27 -12.31 -0.57
C LEU A 27 18.26 -11.37 0.11
N ARG A 28 17.41 -11.91 0.99
CA ARG A 28 16.45 -11.13 1.79
C ARG A 28 17.16 -10.10 2.67
N LEU A 29 18.20 -10.53 3.40
CA LEU A 29 19.01 -9.64 4.24
C LEU A 29 19.77 -8.60 3.42
N LEU A 30 20.30 -8.99 2.25
CA LEU A 30 20.95 -8.08 1.32
C LEU A 30 19.97 -6.99 0.86
N ILE A 31 18.81 -7.37 0.33
CA ILE A 31 17.79 -6.42 -0.16
C ILE A 31 17.31 -5.51 0.98
N LEU A 32 17.12 -6.04 2.19
CA LEU A 32 16.79 -5.24 3.37
C LEU A 32 17.89 -4.25 3.72
N GLY A 33 19.15 -4.68 3.74
CA GLY A 33 20.30 -3.80 3.96
C GLY A 33 20.40 -2.69 2.92
N LEU A 34 20.20 -3.03 1.64
CA LEU A 34 20.19 -2.07 0.53
C LEU A 34 19.02 -1.09 0.62
N ALA A 35 17.83 -1.56 1.00
CA ALA A 35 16.66 -0.72 1.21
C ALA A 35 16.91 0.29 2.34
N LEU A 36 17.39 -0.18 3.50
CA LEU A 36 17.73 0.68 4.64
C LEU A 36 18.85 1.68 4.29
N GLY A 37 19.89 1.24 3.58
CA GLY A 37 20.96 2.10 3.09
C GLY A 37 20.44 3.19 2.14
N THR A 38 19.52 2.83 1.24
CA THR A 38 18.82 3.77 0.35
C THR A 38 18.03 4.79 1.16
N SER A 39 17.24 4.36 2.15
CA SER A 39 16.49 5.26 3.03
C SER A 39 17.42 6.25 3.76
N ILE A 40 18.50 5.76 4.36
CA ILE A 40 19.50 6.60 5.05
C ILE A 40 20.09 7.64 4.08
N ASN A 41 20.44 7.22 2.86
CA ASN A 41 21.01 8.10 1.86
C ASN A 41 20.00 9.18 1.39
N LEU A 42 18.74 8.82 1.19
CA LEU A 42 17.67 9.76 0.83
C LEU A 42 17.47 10.81 1.92
N PHE A 43 17.47 10.42 3.20
CA PHE A 43 17.42 11.35 4.32
C PHE A 43 18.65 12.27 4.37
N ARG A 44 19.86 11.72 4.27
CA ARG A 44 21.10 12.53 4.28
C ARG A 44 21.16 13.51 3.11
N SER A 45 20.62 13.11 1.96
CA SER A 45 20.58 13.93 0.74
C SER A 45 19.43 14.94 0.71
N ARG A 46 18.59 15.02 1.75
CA ARG A 46 17.38 15.87 1.78
C ARG A 46 16.41 15.59 0.62
N CYS A 47 16.26 14.30 0.28
CA CYS A 47 15.34 13.80 -0.73
C CYS A 47 14.15 13.07 -0.09
N GLU A 48 13.67 13.53 1.06
CA GLU A 48 12.65 12.83 1.86
C GLU A 48 11.31 12.66 1.14
N LEU A 49 11.00 13.52 0.16
CA LEU A 49 9.81 13.38 -0.68
C LEU A 49 9.78 12.07 -1.49
N VAL A 50 10.93 11.42 -1.69
CA VAL A 50 11.02 10.12 -2.35
C VAL A 50 10.30 9.02 -1.55
N PHE A 51 10.15 9.18 -0.23
CA PHE A 51 9.37 8.25 0.61
C PHE A 51 7.88 8.24 0.29
N LEU A 52 7.37 9.27 -0.39
CA LEU A 52 5.99 9.35 -0.86
C LEU A 52 5.81 8.79 -2.28
N THR A 53 6.87 8.25 -2.89
CA THR A 53 6.75 7.62 -4.20
C THR A 53 6.13 6.23 -4.07
N PRO A 54 5.21 5.85 -4.97
CA PRO A 54 4.56 4.54 -4.92
C PRO A 54 5.58 3.40 -5.03
N GLY A 55 6.62 3.56 -5.87
CA GLY A 55 7.70 2.56 -6.00
C GLY A 55 8.42 2.29 -4.68
N TYR A 56 8.73 3.32 -3.90
CA TYR A 56 9.42 3.13 -2.61
C TYR A 56 8.54 2.38 -1.62
N LEU A 57 7.29 2.83 -1.47
CA LEU A 57 6.36 2.26 -0.50
C LEU A 57 5.92 0.86 -0.88
N LEU A 58 5.63 0.60 -2.15
CA LEU A 58 5.29 -0.72 -2.65
C LEU A 58 6.46 -1.68 -2.47
N GLY A 59 7.68 -1.28 -2.87
CA GLY A 59 8.89 -2.08 -2.65
C GLY A 59 9.13 -2.40 -1.18
N PHE A 60 8.99 -1.42 -0.29
CA PHE A 60 9.19 -1.58 1.15
C PHE A 60 8.12 -2.46 1.81
N ILE A 61 6.84 -2.23 1.49
CA ILE A 61 5.71 -3.03 2.01
C ILE A 61 5.87 -4.49 1.56
N THR A 62 6.15 -4.73 0.28
CA THR A 62 6.36 -6.08 -0.25
C THR A 62 7.55 -6.75 0.43
N LEU A 63 8.68 -6.06 0.59
CA LEU A 63 9.86 -6.62 1.27
C LEU A 63 9.58 -7.03 2.71
N ILE A 64 8.93 -6.16 3.48
CA ILE A 64 8.69 -6.39 4.90
C ILE A 64 7.62 -7.45 5.10
N PHE A 65 6.46 -7.32 4.47
CA PHE A 65 5.30 -8.16 4.76
C PHE A 65 5.32 -9.50 4.02
N TYR A 66 5.99 -9.60 2.87
CA TYR A 66 6.10 -10.85 2.14
C TYR A 66 7.48 -11.50 2.21
N GLY A 67 8.55 -10.76 2.51
CA GLY A 67 9.89 -11.34 2.69
C GLY A 67 10.25 -11.54 4.17
N VAL A 68 10.44 -10.43 4.89
CA VAL A 68 11.05 -10.43 6.23
C VAL A 68 10.12 -10.99 7.30
N ALA A 69 8.86 -10.53 7.37
CA ALA A 69 7.96 -10.88 8.46
C ALA A 69 7.57 -12.37 8.47
N PRO A 70 7.21 -13.02 7.35
CA PRO A 70 6.93 -14.45 7.32
C PRO A 70 8.14 -15.30 7.72
N ALA A 71 9.33 -14.95 7.23
CA ALA A 71 10.56 -15.67 7.57
C ALA A 71 10.96 -15.52 9.04
N LEU A 72 10.85 -14.30 9.59
CA LEU A 72 11.11 -14.05 11.00
C LEU A 72 10.11 -14.80 11.89
N TYR A 73 8.83 -14.81 11.51
CA TYR A 73 7.79 -15.56 12.21
C TYR A 73 8.12 -17.04 12.29
N LEU A 74 8.44 -17.69 11.17
CA LEU A 74 8.79 -19.11 11.17
C LEU A 74 10.11 -19.42 11.91
N SER A 75 11.05 -18.47 11.92
CA SER A 75 12.32 -18.63 12.66
C SER A 75 12.10 -18.57 14.18
N LEU A 76 11.19 -17.71 14.63
CA LEU A 76 10.82 -17.57 16.05
C LEU A 76 9.83 -18.67 16.49
N LEU A 77 9.00 -19.15 15.57
CA LEU A 77 7.94 -20.12 15.79
C LEU A 77 8.04 -21.26 14.75
N PRO A 78 8.98 -22.20 14.92
CA PRO A 78 9.16 -23.28 13.95
C PRO A 78 7.97 -24.26 13.91
N ASN A 79 7.25 -24.39 15.03
CA ASN A 79 6.07 -25.23 15.18
C ASN A 79 4.80 -24.37 15.27
N SER A 80 3.68 -24.88 14.75
CA SER A 80 2.38 -24.20 14.85
C SER A 80 1.97 -24.04 16.32
N LEU A 81 1.54 -22.83 16.69
CA LEU A 81 1.05 -22.57 18.05
C LEU A 81 -0.28 -23.31 18.28
N PRO A 82 -0.49 -23.96 19.45
CA PRO A 82 -1.73 -24.67 19.77
C PRO A 82 -3.00 -23.80 19.68
N TYR A 83 -2.91 -22.51 20.02
CA TYR A 83 -4.04 -21.57 19.93
C TYR A 83 -4.45 -21.26 18.48
N ILE A 84 -3.51 -21.40 17.54
CA ILE A 84 -3.77 -21.25 16.11
C ILE A 84 -4.34 -22.56 15.53
N MET A 85 -4.35 -23.69 16.25
CA MET A 85 -4.83 -24.98 15.74
C MET A 85 -6.35 -25.07 15.52
N PHE A 86 -7.17 -24.16 16.04
CA PHE A 86 -8.62 -24.22 15.80
C PHE A 86 -9.03 -23.77 14.38
N GLN A 87 -8.18 -23.04 13.64
CA GLN A 87 -8.39 -22.65 12.22
C GLN A 87 -7.11 -22.42 11.39
N GLY A 88 -5.89 -22.53 11.95
CA GLY A 88 -4.64 -22.04 11.35
C GLY A 88 -3.42 -22.97 11.44
N GLY A 89 -3.59 -24.25 11.80
CA GLY A 89 -2.53 -25.24 11.62
C GLY A 89 -2.11 -25.37 10.14
N GLU A 90 -3.09 -25.31 9.24
CA GLU A 90 -2.85 -25.30 7.79
C GLU A 90 -2.16 -24.01 7.34
N THR A 91 -2.58 -22.83 7.80
CA THR A 91 -1.99 -21.56 7.36
C THR A 91 -0.52 -21.40 7.77
N HIS A 92 -0.13 -21.97 8.92
CA HIS A 92 1.28 -22.09 9.31
C HIS A 92 2.09 -22.94 8.33
N ASN A 93 1.57 -24.11 7.97
CA ASN A 93 2.23 -25.03 7.03
C ASN A 93 2.32 -24.44 5.61
N LEU A 94 1.27 -23.76 5.15
CA LEU A 94 1.29 -23.03 3.87
C LEU A 94 2.36 -21.94 3.88
N THR A 95 2.42 -21.13 4.95
CA THR A 95 3.46 -20.11 5.12
C THR A 95 4.86 -20.73 5.13
N LYS A 96 5.03 -21.90 5.75
CA LYS A 96 6.28 -22.66 5.74
C LYS A 96 6.67 -23.15 4.35
N GLY A 97 5.69 -23.58 3.54
CA GLY A 97 5.91 -23.96 2.13
C GLY A 97 6.27 -22.78 1.23
N TYR A 98 5.96 -21.55 1.65
CA TYR A 98 6.30 -20.33 0.91
C TYR A 98 7.72 -19.80 1.20
N VAL A 99 8.17 -19.82 2.45
CA VAL A 99 9.48 -19.24 2.79
C VAL A 99 10.60 -20.07 2.16
N ASN A 100 11.52 -19.39 1.49
CA ASN A 100 12.57 -19.94 0.63
C ASN A 100 12.03 -20.69 -0.62
N SER A 101 10.86 -20.32 -1.10
CA SER A 101 10.28 -20.84 -2.35
C SER A 101 10.58 -19.95 -3.56
N LEU A 102 10.27 -20.43 -4.77
CA LEU A 102 10.35 -19.61 -5.99
C LEU A 102 9.38 -18.42 -5.92
N GLY A 103 8.20 -18.59 -5.31
CA GLY A 103 7.27 -17.49 -5.08
C GLY A 103 7.88 -16.34 -4.29
N GLU A 104 8.68 -16.64 -3.25
CA GLU A 104 9.38 -15.60 -2.48
C GLU A 104 10.44 -14.90 -3.33
N LEU A 105 11.16 -15.66 -4.16
CA LEU A 105 12.20 -15.11 -5.04
C LEU A 105 11.63 -14.06 -6.01
N PHE A 106 10.46 -14.34 -6.62
CA PHE A 106 9.75 -13.40 -7.50
C PHE A 106 9.28 -12.15 -6.76
N ILE A 107 8.83 -12.30 -5.51
CA ILE A 107 8.43 -11.18 -4.65
C ILE A 107 9.64 -10.30 -4.28
N LEU A 108 10.77 -10.90 -3.92
CA LEU A 108 12.01 -10.18 -3.64
C LEU A 108 12.55 -9.47 -4.89
N GLN A 109 12.48 -10.10 -6.05
CA GLN A 109 12.82 -9.49 -7.33
C GLN A 109 11.94 -8.26 -7.61
N PHE A 110 10.62 -8.39 -7.44
CA PHE A 110 9.68 -7.29 -7.62
C PHE A 110 9.98 -6.12 -6.67
N SER A 111 10.27 -6.41 -5.40
CA SER A 111 10.67 -5.40 -4.42
C SER A 111 11.98 -4.70 -4.83
N ALA A 112 13.00 -5.45 -5.27
CA ALA A 112 14.26 -4.89 -5.73
C ALA A 112 14.08 -4.00 -6.98
N MET A 113 13.21 -4.39 -7.91
CA MET A 113 12.84 -3.57 -9.07
C MET A 113 12.12 -2.28 -8.67
N CYS A 114 11.21 -2.33 -7.70
CA CYS A 114 10.58 -1.14 -7.13
C CYS A 114 11.62 -0.15 -6.59
N PHE A 115 12.63 -0.63 -5.84
CA PHE A 115 13.72 0.21 -5.36
C PHE A 115 14.63 0.72 -6.47
N LEU A 116 14.89 -0.08 -7.51
CA LEU A 116 15.63 0.36 -8.70
C LEU A 116 14.94 1.57 -9.37
N VAL A 117 13.63 1.45 -9.61
CA VAL A 117 12.80 2.52 -10.20
C VAL A 117 12.80 3.77 -9.30
N THR A 118 12.63 3.60 -7.99
CA THR A 118 12.72 4.70 -7.03
C THR A 118 14.07 5.40 -7.07
N ASN A 119 15.16 4.64 -7.14
CA ASN A 119 16.50 5.22 -7.25
C ASN A 119 16.63 6.02 -8.54
N PHE A 120 16.16 5.49 -9.67
CA PHE A 120 16.17 6.21 -10.94
C PHE A 120 15.41 7.55 -10.88
N ILE A 121 14.20 7.55 -10.31
CA ILE A 121 13.39 8.76 -10.08
C ILE A 121 14.15 9.76 -9.19
N SER A 122 14.71 9.27 -8.08
CA SER A 122 15.44 10.11 -7.13
C SER A 122 16.66 10.78 -7.76
N GLN A 123 17.27 10.13 -8.76
CA GLN A 123 18.47 10.59 -9.45
C GLN A 123 18.14 11.63 -10.50
N ILE A 124 17.21 11.34 -11.41
CA ILE A 124 16.82 12.27 -12.49
C ILE A 124 16.25 13.56 -11.91
N HIS A 125 15.52 13.46 -10.80
CA HIS A 125 14.81 14.60 -10.22
C HIS A 125 15.45 15.13 -8.94
N ARG A 126 16.67 14.73 -8.62
CA ARG A 126 17.32 15.07 -7.33
C ARG A 126 17.26 16.56 -7.03
N ASP A 127 17.72 17.39 -7.96
CA ASP A 127 17.78 18.83 -7.78
C ASP A 127 16.38 19.44 -7.67
N ARG A 128 15.42 18.93 -8.45
CA ARG A 128 14.02 19.38 -8.36
C ARG A 128 13.40 19.01 -7.02
N ILE A 129 13.63 17.79 -6.54
CA ILE A 129 13.13 17.28 -5.26
C ILE A 129 13.71 18.08 -4.11
N ILE A 130 15.02 18.33 -4.11
CA ILE A 130 15.70 19.10 -3.05
C ILE A 130 15.21 20.56 -3.07
N LYS A 131 15.20 21.21 -4.25
CA LYS A 131 14.74 22.59 -4.39
C LYS A 131 13.29 22.72 -3.96
N PHE A 132 12.41 21.82 -4.42
CA PHE A 132 11.01 21.82 -4.03
C PHE A 132 10.86 21.60 -2.52
N GLY A 133 11.53 20.59 -1.97
CA GLY A 133 11.52 20.34 -0.52
C GLY A 133 11.90 21.59 0.29
N GLN A 134 12.90 22.36 -0.16
CA GLN A 134 13.35 23.61 0.47
C GLN A 134 12.44 24.81 0.23
N SER A 135 11.77 24.86 -0.93
CA SER A 135 10.94 25.98 -1.34
C SER A 135 9.47 25.84 -0.94
N ILE A 136 9.06 24.73 -0.32
CA ILE A 136 7.71 24.57 0.23
C ILE A 136 7.54 25.55 1.40
N LYS A 137 7.18 26.80 1.06
CA LYS A 137 6.53 27.72 1.98
C LYS A 137 5.06 27.35 1.98
N ILE A 138 4.64 26.74 3.07
CA ILE A 138 3.23 26.41 3.26
C ILE A 138 2.60 27.73 3.69
N GLU A 139 1.96 28.44 2.76
CA GLU A 139 1.11 29.59 3.07
C GLU A 139 -0.30 29.21 2.69
N LEU A 140 -1.08 28.89 3.72
CA LEU A 140 -2.47 28.46 3.61
C LEU A 140 -3.33 29.61 4.11
N ALA A 141 -4.45 29.89 3.43
CA ALA A 141 -5.39 30.88 3.92
C ALA A 141 -5.82 30.54 5.37
N PRO A 142 -5.95 31.55 6.26
CA PRO A 142 -6.08 31.32 7.71
C PRO A 142 -7.29 30.47 8.13
N ASN A 143 -8.28 30.30 7.25
CA ASN A 143 -9.50 29.51 7.49
C ASN A 143 -9.62 28.24 6.62
N ILE A 144 -8.62 27.90 5.81
CA ILE A 144 -8.72 26.78 4.86
C ILE A 144 -8.88 25.41 5.56
N TRP A 145 -8.39 25.30 6.81
CA TRP A 145 -8.55 24.11 7.64
C TRP A 145 -10.02 23.83 7.97
N LYS A 146 -10.89 24.86 8.00
CA LYS A 146 -12.34 24.68 8.19
C LYS A 146 -12.98 23.99 6.99
N ILE A 147 -12.54 24.34 5.78
CA ILE A 147 -12.96 23.70 4.53
C ILE A 147 -12.50 22.24 4.53
N ALA A 148 -11.25 21.98 4.94
CA ALA A 148 -10.74 20.62 5.05
C ALA A 148 -11.56 19.75 6.02
N ILE A 149 -11.92 20.29 7.20
CA ILE A 149 -12.83 19.61 8.15
C ILE A 149 -14.19 19.36 7.52
N ALA A 150 -14.81 20.40 6.94
CA ALA A 150 -16.15 20.30 6.36
C ALA A 150 -16.22 19.24 5.25
N LEU A 151 -15.25 19.22 4.33
CA LEU A 151 -15.16 18.22 3.28
C LEU A 151 -14.94 16.81 3.84
N THR A 152 -14.06 16.66 4.82
CA THR A 152 -13.76 15.35 5.43
C THR A 152 -14.99 14.79 6.14
N ILE A 153 -15.70 15.62 6.92
CA ILE A 153 -16.94 15.22 7.58
C ILE A 153 -18.02 14.90 6.54
N LEU A 154 -18.21 15.76 5.54
CA LEU A 154 -19.20 15.54 4.47
C LEU A 154 -19.00 14.19 3.79
N PHE A 155 -17.78 13.90 3.32
CA PHE A 155 -17.50 12.64 2.64
C PHE A 155 -17.56 11.44 3.60
N THR A 156 -17.23 11.62 4.88
CA THR A 156 -17.33 10.53 5.88
C THR A 156 -18.79 10.21 6.16
N CYS A 157 -19.64 11.22 6.33
CA CYS A 157 -21.08 11.05 6.49
C CYS A 157 -21.72 10.46 5.24
N ALA A 158 -21.36 10.92 4.05
CA ALA A 158 -21.85 10.34 2.80
C ALA A 158 -21.47 8.86 2.67
N TYR A 159 -20.22 8.53 2.98
CA TYR A 159 -19.72 7.15 2.99
C TYR A 159 -20.45 6.27 4.00
N ALA A 160 -20.60 6.74 5.24
CA ALA A 160 -21.36 6.04 6.26
C ALA A 160 -22.83 5.85 5.85
N GLY A 161 -23.42 6.87 5.22
CA GLY A 161 -24.76 6.82 4.64
C GLY A 161 -24.92 5.71 3.59
N THR A 162 -23.89 5.40 2.80
CA THR A 162 -24.00 4.28 1.84
C THR A 162 -24.19 2.91 2.49
N ARG A 163 -23.94 2.80 3.80
CA ARG A 163 -23.93 1.54 4.57
C ARG A 163 -25.13 1.40 5.50
N LEU A 164 -25.89 2.48 5.70
CA LEU A 164 -27.13 2.44 6.47
C LEU A 164 -28.27 1.80 5.64
N PRO A 165 -29.05 0.86 6.20
CA PRO A 165 -30.15 0.21 5.48
C PRO A 165 -31.17 1.19 4.91
N SER A 166 -31.44 2.29 5.63
CA SER A 166 -32.40 3.32 5.25
C SER A 166 -32.03 4.06 3.96
N THR A 167 -30.74 4.12 3.61
CA THR A 167 -30.22 4.89 2.46
C THR A 167 -29.60 4.01 1.37
N GLN A 168 -29.47 2.70 1.59
CA GLN A 168 -28.94 1.76 0.59
C GLN A 168 -29.69 1.80 -0.75
N HIS A 169 -31.01 2.03 -0.73
CA HIS A 169 -31.82 2.13 -1.94
C HIS A 169 -31.42 3.31 -2.85
N LEU A 170 -30.82 4.37 -2.30
CA LEU A 170 -30.33 5.51 -3.08
C LEU A 170 -29.03 5.17 -3.84
N PHE A 171 -28.29 4.15 -3.38
CA PHE A 171 -27.01 3.73 -3.95
C PHE A 171 -27.10 2.44 -4.77
N SER A 172 -28.28 1.83 -4.87
CA SER A 172 -28.47 0.57 -5.58
C SER A 172 -28.59 0.74 -7.11
N ASN A 173 -28.98 1.93 -7.58
CA ASN A 173 -29.03 2.25 -9.02
C ASN A 173 -27.62 2.49 -9.62
N LEU A 174 -27.52 2.46 -10.96
CA LEU A 174 -26.24 2.61 -11.68
C LEU A 174 -25.46 3.87 -11.27
N ILE A 175 -26.14 5.01 -11.15
CA ILE A 175 -25.51 6.30 -10.79
C ILE A 175 -25.04 6.28 -9.32
N GLY A 176 -25.85 5.72 -8.42
CA GLY A 176 -25.57 5.61 -7.00
C GLY A 176 -24.40 4.68 -6.70
N GLN A 177 -24.22 3.62 -7.48
CA GLN A 177 -23.05 2.75 -7.39
C GLN A 177 -21.76 3.47 -7.80
N GLU A 178 -21.79 4.24 -8.90
CA GLU A 178 -20.63 5.03 -9.31
C GLU A 178 -20.32 6.16 -8.30
N PHE A 179 -21.34 6.77 -7.71
CA PHE A 179 -21.16 7.73 -6.61
C PHE A 179 -20.52 7.06 -5.39
N HIS A 180 -21.00 5.89 -4.98
CA HIS A 180 -20.40 5.12 -3.89
C HIS A 180 -18.92 4.82 -4.15
N HIS A 181 -18.56 4.43 -5.38
CA HIS A 181 -17.17 4.21 -5.77
C HIS A 181 -16.30 5.48 -5.73
N ALA A 182 -16.88 6.65 -5.94
CA ALA A 182 -16.16 7.93 -5.87
C ALA A 182 -15.91 8.44 -4.44
N LEU A 183 -16.65 7.92 -3.44
CA LEU A 183 -16.53 8.40 -2.06
C LEU A 183 -15.18 8.07 -1.43
N THR A 184 -14.62 6.89 -1.66
CA THR A 184 -13.33 6.51 -1.05
C THR A 184 -12.16 7.34 -1.60
N PRO A 185 -12.01 7.56 -2.92
CA PRO A 185 -11.05 8.54 -3.46
C PRO A 185 -11.25 9.96 -2.94
N SER A 186 -12.50 10.42 -2.83
CA SER A 186 -12.83 11.74 -2.28
C SER A 186 -12.40 11.88 -0.81
N LEU A 187 -12.64 10.84 0.00
CA LEU A 187 -12.19 10.74 1.38
C LEU A 187 -10.66 10.76 1.49
N SER A 188 -9.96 10.03 0.62
CA SER A 188 -8.50 9.99 0.62
C SER A 188 -7.91 11.39 0.41
N ILE A 189 -8.37 12.11 -0.63
CA ILE A 189 -7.87 13.47 -0.88
C ILE A 189 -8.28 14.45 0.22
N SER A 190 -9.49 14.36 0.79
CA SER A 190 -9.90 15.23 1.89
C SER A 190 -9.07 14.99 3.16
N LEU A 191 -8.77 13.73 3.50
CA LEU A 191 -7.94 13.37 4.66
C LEU A 191 -6.48 13.77 4.46
N VAL A 192 -5.94 13.61 3.26
CA VAL A 192 -4.60 14.10 2.90
C VAL A 192 -4.54 15.63 2.98
N PHE A 193 -5.58 16.32 2.49
CA PHE A 193 -5.69 17.77 2.58
C PHE A 193 -5.85 18.25 4.04
N LEU A 194 -6.54 17.50 4.88
CA LEU A 194 -6.67 17.75 6.32
C LEU A 194 -5.30 17.63 7.03
N ALA A 195 -4.57 16.55 6.75
CA ALA A 195 -3.21 16.33 7.28
C ALA A 195 -2.23 17.42 6.82
N PHE A 196 -2.32 17.83 5.55
CA PHE A 196 -1.55 18.95 5.02
C PHE A 196 -1.89 20.27 5.71
N SER A 197 -3.18 20.53 5.91
CA SER A 197 -3.67 21.75 6.57
C SER A 197 -3.16 21.87 8.00
N ALA A 198 -2.89 20.76 8.69
CA ALA A 198 -2.37 20.76 10.05
C ALA A 198 -0.94 21.34 10.17
N LEU A 199 -0.12 21.26 9.12
CA LEU A 199 1.32 21.60 9.19
C LEU A 199 1.60 23.02 9.70
N ASN A 200 0.72 23.96 9.36
CA ASN A 200 0.84 25.40 9.65
C ASN A 200 0.02 25.91 10.82
N GLN A 201 -0.79 25.05 11.41
CA GLN A 201 -1.73 25.49 12.42
C GLN A 201 -1.06 25.48 13.80
N PRO A 202 -1.51 26.33 14.73
CA PRO A 202 -1.08 26.24 16.12
C PRO A 202 -1.44 24.87 16.71
N THR A 203 -0.71 24.43 17.73
CA THR A 203 -0.83 23.08 18.32
C THR A 203 -2.26 22.71 18.71
N ARG A 204 -3.07 23.67 19.18
CA ARG A 204 -4.48 23.45 19.50
C ARG A 204 -5.31 23.04 18.28
N ILE A 205 -5.15 23.75 17.16
CA ILE A 205 -5.86 23.45 15.91
C ILE A 205 -5.30 22.18 15.28
N GLN A 206 -3.99 21.93 15.36
CA GLN A 206 -3.39 20.65 14.96
C GLN A 206 -4.04 19.47 15.68
N ALA A 207 -4.21 19.56 16.99
CA ALA A 207 -4.86 18.52 17.77
C ALA A 207 -6.30 18.28 17.29
N ILE A 208 -7.07 19.35 17.02
CA ILE A 208 -8.43 19.23 16.46
C ILE A 208 -8.40 18.49 15.11
N LEU A 209 -7.50 18.87 14.20
CA LEU A 209 -7.39 18.26 12.87
C LEU A 209 -7.01 16.78 12.96
N PHE A 210 -6.08 16.42 13.84
CA PHE A 210 -5.72 15.01 14.08
C PHE A 210 -6.85 14.22 14.74
N THR A 211 -7.63 14.83 15.64
CA THR A 211 -8.82 14.18 16.21
C THR A 211 -9.87 13.92 15.14
N VAL A 212 -10.14 14.89 14.25
CA VAL A 212 -11.07 14.70 13.11
C VAL A 212 -10.55 13.60 12.18
N PHE A 213 -9.25 13.62 11.85
CA PHE A 213 -8.60 12.59 11.03
C PHE A 213 -8.78 11.19 11.65
N ALA A 214 -8.47 11.04 12.93
CA ALA A 214 -8.60 9.77 13.66
C ALA A 214 -10.06 9.31 13.78
N ALA A 215 -11.00 10.23 14.05
CA ALA A 215 -12.41 9.92 14.12
C ALA A 215 -12.95 9.40 12.78
N CYS A 216 -12.60 10.06 11.67
CA CYS A 216 -13.04 9.64 10.34
C CYS A 216 -12.47 8.27 9.95
N LEU A 217 -11.19 8.03 10.24
CA LEU A 217 -10.60 6.70 10.05
C LEU A 217 -11.28 5.64 10.92
N GLY A 218 -11.57 5.96 12.19
CA GLY A 218 -12.31 5.09 13.10
C GLY A 218 -13.70 4.73 12.55
N THR A 219 -14.42 5.71 11.99
CA THR A 219 -15.70 5.48 11.31
C THR A 219 -15.54 4.56 10.11
N MET A 220 -14.54 4.77 9.25
CA MET A 220 -14.31 3.89 8.09
C MET A 220 -13.96 2.45 8.52
N VAL A 221 -13.16 2.29 9.57
CA VAL A 221 -12.80 0.96 10.11
C VAL A 221 -14.00 0.27 10.76
N ALA A 222 -14.91 1.03 11.39
CA ALA A 222 -16.13 0.47 11.99
C ALA A 222 -17.13 -0.02 10.94
N ILE A 223 -17.15 0.63 9.77
CA ILE A 223 -18.14 0.42 8.71
C ILE A 223 -17.64 -0.57 7.64
N ASP A 224 -16.33 -0.65 7.44
CA ASP A 224 -15.71 -1.41 6.36
C ASP A 224 -14.49 -2.23 6.81
N LEU A 225 -13.91 -2.98 5.87
CA LEU A 225 -12.64 -3.67 6.11
C LEU A 225 -11.49 -2.66 6.32
N ALA A 226 -10.68 -2.88 7.35
CA ALA A 226 -9.65 -1.95 7.82
C ALA A 226 -8.49 -1.66 6.84
N ALA A 227 -8.39 -2.36 5.70
CA ALA A 227 -7.25 -2.24 4.79
C ALA A 227 -7.14 -0.86 4.15
N THR A 228 -8.18 -0.38 3.46
CA THR A 228 -8.18 0.92 2.77
C THR A 228 -7.99 2.11 3.73
N PRO A 229 -8.69 2.18 4.88
CA PRO A 229 -8.46 3.23 5.87
C PRO A 229 -7.02 3.25 6.39
N THR A 230 -6.41 2.08 6.59
CA THR A 230 -5.01 1.98 7.06
C THR A 230 -4.03 2.57 6.03
N LEU A 231 -4.25 2.33 4.75
CA LEU A 231 -3.39 2.87 3.70
C LEU A 231 -3.57 4.39 3.52
N ILE A 232 -4.79 4.91 3.68
CA ILE A 232 -5.05 6.36 3.72
C ILE A 232 -4.34 6.98 4.93
N ALA A 233 -4.44 6.35 6.10
CA ALA A 233 -3.77 6.79 7.32
C ALA A 233 -2.25 6.86 7.12
N LEU A 234 -1.65 5.79 6.59
CA LEU A 234 -0.24 5.72 6.28
C LEU A 234 0.18 6.87 5.35
N SER A 235 -0.58 7.12 4.29
CA SER A 235 -0.27 8.16 3.30
C SER A 235 -0.30 9.57 3.90
N GLY A 236 -1.36 9.90 4.66
CA GLY A 236 -1.49 11.21 5.33
C GLY A 236 -0.44 11.43 6.41
N VAL A 237 -0.14 10.39 7.21
CA VAL A 237 0.90 10.44 8.24
C VAL A 237 2.27 10.62 7.61
N LEU A 238 2.63 9.84 6.59
CA LEU A 238 3.90 9.98 5.88
C LEU A 238 4.07 11.40 5.30
N LEU A 239 3.04 11.95 4.68
CA LEU A 239 3.07 13.32 4.16
C LEU A 239 3.37 14.32 5.26
N PHE A 240 2.67 14.22 6.40
CA PHE A 240 2.90 15.10 7.54
C PHE A 240 4.34 15.01 8.05
N PHE A 241 4.87 13.79 8.21
CA PHE A 241 6.23 13.58 8.70
C PHE A 241 7.32 14.08 7.76
N VAL A 242 7.18 13.80 6.46
CA VAL A 242 8.12 14.23 5.42
C VAL A 242 8.15 15.76 5.34
N LEU A 243 6.99 16.42 5.37
CA LEU A 243 6.92 17.89 5.28
C LEU A 243 7.35 18.60 6.56
N ARG A 244 7.10 18.02 7.75
CA ARG A 244 7.64 18.56 9.00
C ARG A 244 9.15 18.37 9.15
N ARG A 245 9.77 17.57 8.29
CA ARG A 245 11.21 17.22 8.35
C ARG A 245 11.63 16.77 9.75
N TYR A 246 10.81 15.91 10.37
CA TYR A 246 11.23 15.32 11.63
C TYR A 246 12.58 14.64 11.45
N ALA A 247 13.47 14.80 12.44
CA ALA A 247 14.81 14.21 12.37
C ALA A 247 14.70 12.71 12.04
N PHE A 248 15.57 12.22 11.16
CA PHE A 248 15.64 10.80 10.74
C PHE A 248 15.56 9.85 11.94
N LYS A 249 16.20 10.20 13.07
CA LYS A 249 16.15 9.44 14.31
C LYS A 249 14.72 9.19 14.82
N ARG A 250 13.80 10.15 14.69
CA ARG A 250 12.40 10.01 15.12
C ARG A 250 11.58 9.20 14.13
N PHE A 251 11.79 9.40 12.82
CA PHE A 251 11.14 8.58 11.80
C PHE A 251 11.60 7.12 11.87
N ALA A 252 12.91 6.89 11.94
CA ALA A 252 13.50 5.57 12.11
C ALA A 252 13.13 4.95 13.46
N ALA A 253 13.09 5.72 14.55
CA ALA A 253 12.59 5.21 15.84
C ALA A 253 11.13 4.80 15.77
N MET A 254 10.26 5.54 15.10
CA MET A 254 8.87 5.11 14.93
C MET A 254 8.74 3.89 14.02
N ALA A 255 9.48 3.82 12.91
CA ALA A 255 9.49 2.63 12.05
C ALA A 255 10.02 1.41 12.81
N LEU A 256 11.09 1.58 13.60
CA LEU A 256 11.62 0.55 14.49
C LEU A 256 10.64 0.20 15.60
N VAL A 257 9.89 1.15 16.16
CA VAL A 257 8.84 0.90 17.14
C VAL A 257 7.68 0.16 16.51
N SER A 258 7.26 0.49 15.29
CA SER A 258 6.22 -0.26 14.56
C SER A 258 6.68 -1.69 14.24
N ILE A 259 7.93 -1.87 13.80
CA ILE A 259 8.54 -3.18 13.58
C ILE A 259 8.69 -3.93 14.92
N ALA A 260 9.14 -3.27 15.98
CA ALA A 260 9.30 -3.87 17.31
C ALA A 260 7.94 -4.22 17.92
N ILE A 261 6.89 -3.42 17.71
CA ILE A 261 5.51 -3.75 18.10
C ILE A 261 5.02 -4.97 17.31
N ALA A 262 5.29 -5.04 16.00
CA ALA A 262 4.93 -6.22 15.19
C ALA A 262 5.69 -7.48 15.63
N VAL A 263 6.99 -7.36 15.91
CA VAL A 263 7.84 -8.46 16.40
C VAL A 263 7.46 -8.86 17.83
N SER A 264 7.16 -7.90 18.70
CA SER A 264 6.70 -8.13 20.07
C SER A 264 5.29 -8.72 20.08
N ALA A 265 4.42 -8.33 19.15
CA ALA A 265 3.11 -8.96 18.96
C ALA A 265 3.26 -10.43 18.63
N VAL A 266 4.15 -10.75 17.68
CA VAL A 266 4.49 -12.13 17.31
C VAL A 266 5.08 -12.90 18.49
N ALA A 267 6.03 -12.31 19.23
CA ALA A 267 6.69 -12.94 20.37
C ALA A 267 5.76 -13.14 21.58
N ILE A 268 4.86 -12.19 21.88
CA ILE A 268 3.88 -12.30 22.96
C ILE A 268 2.83 -13.36 22.63
N SER A 269 2.35 -13.42 21.37
CA SER A 269 1.50 -14.50 20.89
C SER A 269 2.21 -15.87 20.91
N ALA A 270 3.53 -15.91 20.74
CA ALA A 270 4.36 -17.12 20.82
C ALA A 270 4.50 -17.68 22.24
N ILE A 271 4.80 -16.81 23.21
CA ILE A 271 5.17 -17.22 24.58
C ILE A 271 3.97 -17.79 25.37
N LYS A 272 2.73 -17.43 25.00
CA LYS A 272 1.52 -17.87 25.70
C LYS A 272 0.80 -19.08 25.08
N GLY A 273 1.38 -19.71 24.06
CA GLY A 273 0.87 -20.95 23.46
C GLY A 273 1.00 -22.22 24.31
N ARG A 274 1.11 -22.13 25.64
CA ARG A 274 1.03 -23.31 26.52
C ARG A 274 -0.45 -23.60 26.81
N PRO A 275 -0.89 -24.87 26.66
CA PRO A 275 -2.30 -25.21 26.77
C PRO A 275 -2.75 -25.03 28.23
N ILE A 276 -3.46 -23.95 28.49
CA ILE A 276 -4.41 -23.87 29.59
C ILE A 276 -5.76 -23.90 28.88
N HIS A 277 -6.62 -24.86 29.24
CA HIS A 277 -8.01 -24.89 28.81
C HIS A 277 -8.65 -23.55 29.18
N VAL A 278 -8.94 -22.69 28.20
CA VAL A 278 -9.45 -21.34 28.45
C VAL A 278 -10.75 -21.13 27.70
N ASP A 279 -11.82 -21.04 28.51
CA ASP A 279 -13.06 -20.36 28.20
C ASP A 279 -12.81 -19.05 27.43
N GLN A 280 -13.51 -18.89 26.32
CA GLN A 280 -13.41 -17.74 25.41
C GLN A 280 -13.71 -16.37 26.06
N THR A 281 -14.12 -16.35 27.34
CA THR A 281 -14.50 -15.14 28.10
C THR A 281 -13.35 -14.43 28.81
N LYS A 282 -12.13 -15.00 28.83
CA LYS A 282 -10.98 -14.45 29.59
C LYS A 282 -9.73 -14.12 28.76
N PHE A 283 -9.84 -13.92 27.45
CA PHE A 283 -8.70 -13.41 26.69
C PHE A 283 -8.53 -11.89 26.92
N PRO A 284 -7.37 -11.42 27.41
CA PRO A 284 -7.07 -9.99 27.46
C PRO A 284 -7.18 -9.38 26.06
N ILE A 285 -7.87 -8.24 25.94
CA ILE A 285 -8.11 -7.52 24.67
C ILE A 285 -6.81 -7.32 23.86
N VAL A 286 -5.70 -7.12 24.56
CA VAL A 286 -4.37 -6.98 23.96
C VAL A 286 -3.95 -8.25 23.23
N GLU A 287 -4.12 -9.43 23.82
CA GLU A 287 -3.67 -10.70 23.24
C GLU A 287 -4.47 -11.07 21.99
N TYR A 288 -5.79 -10.87 22.02
CA TYR A 288 -6.64 -11.04 20.86
C TYR A 288 -6.26 -10.08 19.72
N GLY A 289 -5.96 -8.82 20.07
CA GLY A 289 -5.46 -7.83 19.12
C GLY A 289 -4.16 -8.26 18.44
N LEU A 290 -3.17 -8.74 19.22
CA LEU A 290 -1.88 -9.19 18.70
C LEU A 290 -1.98 -10.45 17.82
N ALA A 291 -2.81 -11.42 18.22
CA ALA A 291 -3.08 -12.61 17.42
C ALA A 291 -3.71 -12.26 16.07
N LYS A 292 -4.68 -11.33 16.07
CA LYS A 292 -5.35 -10.85 14.85
C LYS A 292 -4.39 -10.09 13.92
N LEU A 293 -3.50 -9.27 14.48
CA LEU A 293 -2.45 -8.59 13.71
C LEU A 293 -1.49 -9.58 13.07
N THR A 294 -1.02 -10.58 13.82
CA THR A 294 -0.11 -11.62 13.31
C THR A 294 -0.78 -12.42 12.18
N SER A 295 -2.03 -12.82 12.37
CA SER A 295 -2.81 -13.50 11.32
C SER A 295 -2.93 -12.67 10.05
N LYS A 296 -3.20 -11.36 10.17
CA LYS A 296 -3.43 -10.47 9.02
C LYS A 296 -2.16 -10.04 8.30
N PHE A 297 -1.10 -9.70 9.03
CA PHE A 297 0.13 -9.12 8.47
C PHE A 297 1.22 -10.14 8.16
N VAL A 298 1.14 -11.35 8.72
CA VAL A 298 2.18 -12.37 8.53
C VAL A 298 1.60 -13.60 7.85
N LEU A 299 0.66 -14.29 8.51
CA LEU A 299 0.15 -15.57 8.00
C LEU A 299 -0.60 -15.41 6.68
N ARG A 300 -1.43 -14.37 6.53
CA ARG A 300 -2.14 -14.11 5.27
C ARG A 300 -1.19 -13.82 4.10
N GLN A 301 -0.11 -13.11 4.37
CA GLN A 301 0.90 -12.79 3.36
C GLN A 301 1.66 -14.05 2.96
N GLY A 302 1.98 -14.89 3.94
CA GLY A 302 2.56 -16.23 3.74
C GLY A 302 1.68 -17.16 2.91
N VAL A 303 0.36 -17.19 3.17
CA VAL A 303 -0.61 -17.95 2.36
C VAL A 303 -0.66 -17.41 0.93
N SER A 304 -0.79 -16.10 0.75
CA SER A 304 -0.81 -15.49 -0.60
C SER A 304 0.48 -15.79 -1.38
N GLY A 305 1.63 -15.74 -0.70
CA GLY A 305 2.92 -16.14 -1.25
C GLY A 305 3.00 -17.62 -1.61
N PHE A 306 2.43 -18.50 -0.78
CA PHE A 306 2.33 -19.93 -1.08
C PHE A 306 1.50 -20.18 -2.34
N CYS A 307 0.34 -19.53 -2.47
CA CYS A 307 -0.48 -19.65 -3.66
C CYS A 307 0.27 -19.15 -4.91
N LEU A 308 1.00 -18.03 -4.81
CA LEU A 308 1.86 -17.55 -5.90
C LEU A 308 2.92 -18.60 -6.28
N ASN A 309 3.56 -19.24 -5.29
CA ASN A 309 4.53 -20.29 -5.55
C ASN A 309 3.90 -21.47 -6.32
N ASN A 310 2.68 -21.88 -5.98
CA ASN A 310 1.98 -22.96 -6.69
C ASN A 310 1.64 -22.58 -8.14
N ILE A 311 1.26 -21.33 -8.41
CA ILE A 311 1.07 -20.84 -9.79
C ILE A 311 2.38 -20.99 -10.57
N ILE A 312 3.51 -20.57 -9.98
CA ILE A 312 4.82 -20.62 -10.63
C ILE A 312 5.23 -22.07 -10.88
N VAL A 313 4.99 -22.98 -9.94
CA VAL A 313 5.40 -24.39 -10.10
C VAL A 313 4.51 -25.13 -11.11
N HIS A 314 3.21 -24.83 -11.18
CA HIS A 314 2.25 -25.64 -11.93
C HIS A 314 1.69 -24.99 -13.20
N ASP A 315 1.84 -23.68 -13.40
CA ASP A 315 1.06 -22.93 -14.39
C ASP A 315 1.90 -21.93 -15.22
N LEU A 316 3.21 -22.20 -15.37
CA LEU A 316 4.13 -21.42 -16.20
C LEU A 316 4.02 -21.66 -17.71
N GLY A 317 3.17 -22.59 -18.15
CA GLY A 317 3.00 -22.91 -19.57
C GLY A 317 2.51 -21.72 -20.40
N PRO A 318 2.78 -21.71 -21.73
CA PRO A 318 2.25 -20.68 -22.61
C PRO A 318 0.73 -20.70 -22.61
N LYS A 319 0.11 -19.51 -22.56
CA LYS A 319 -1.35 -19.33 -22.56
C LYS A 319 -1.77 -18.36 -23.64
N ASP A 320 -2.91 -18.63 -24.26
CA ASP A 320 -3.42 -17.86 -25.42
C ASP A 320 -4.08 -16.52 -25.06
N GLN A 321 -4.14 -16.14 -23.78
CA GLN A 321 -4.77 -14.88 -23.40
C GLN A 321 -3.81 -13.70 -23.56
N SER A 322 -4.36 -12.58 -24.04
CA SER A 322 -3.61 -11.34 -24.25
C SER A 322 -2.93 -10.85 -22.95
N PRO A 323 -1.64 -10.47 -23.00
CA PRO A 323 -0.94 -9.89 -21.86
C PRO A 323 -1.53 -8.53 -21.44
N LEU A 324 -2.33 -7.90 -22.31
CA LEU A 324 -2.97 -6.60 -22.07
C LEU A 324 -4.42 -6.72 -21.58
N TYR A 325 -4.85 -7.91 -21.12
CA TYR A 325 -6.22 -8.16 -20.63
C TYR A 325 -6.71 -7.12 -19.60
N PHE A 326 -5.80 -6.59 -18.78
CA PHE A 326 -6.08 -5.62 -17.72
C PHE A 326 -6.55 -4.25 -18.25
N LEU A 327 -6.31 -3.91 -19.51
CA LEU A 327 -6.81 -2.65 -20.09
C LEU A 327 -8.34 -2.60 -20.14
N SER A 328 -8.99 -3.76 -20.24
CA SER A 328 -10.45 -3.88 -20.10
C SER A 328 -10.96 -3.34 -18.76
N ALA A 329 -10.11 -3.34 -17.71
CA ALA A 329 -10.48 -2.86 -16.38
C ALA A 329 -10.77 -1.35 -16.35
N ILE A 330 -10.18 -0.58 -17.27
CA ILE A 330 -10.31 0.88 -17.37
C ILE A 330 -11.70 1.26 -17.89
N VAL A 331 -12.30 0.44 -18.76
CA VAL A 331 -13.60 0.71 -19.36
C VAL A 331 -14.72 0.56 -18.32
N PRO A 332 -15.51 1.61 -18.04
CA PRO A 332 -16.64 1.54 -17.11
C PRO A 332 -17.74 0.60 -17.61
N ARG A 333 -18.48 -0.02 -16.68
CA ARG A 333 -19.61 -0.92 -17.03
C ARG A 333 -20.78 -0.21 -17.70
N PHE A 334 -20.95 1.10 -17.51
CA PHE A 334 -21.99 1.83 -18.25
C PHE A 334 -21.65 1.97 -19.76
N ILE A 335 -20.35 1.97 -20.12
CA ILE A 335 -19.90 1.97 -21.52
C ILE A 335 -19.87 0.55 -22.08
N TRP A 336 -19.46 -0.42 -21.26
CA TRP A 336 -19.45 -1.84 -21.62
C TRP A 336 -20.17 -2.70 -20.57
N PRO A 337 -21.50 -2.85 -20.68
CA PRO A 337 -22.32 -3.57 -19.69
C PRO A 337 -21.89 -5.03 -19.53
N GLU A 338 -21.57 -5.68 -20.66
CA GLU A 338 -21.17 -7.09 -20.74
C GLU A 338 -19.71 -7.34 -20.33
N LYS A 339 -19.02 -6.34 -19.75
CA LYS A 339 -17.63 -6.47 -19.30
C LYS A 339 -17.45 -7.71 -18.42
N PRO A 340 -16.47 -8.59 -18.74
CA PRO A 340 -16.24 -9.81 -17.99
C PRO A 340 -15.90 -9.52 -16.53
N ILE A 341 -16.17 -10.49 -15.66
CA ILE A 341 -15.77 -10.40 -14.26
C ILE A 341 -14.25 -10.56 -14.17
N LEU A 342 -13.57 -9.50 -13.73
CA LEU A 342 -12.11 -9.44 -13.62
C LEU A 342 -11.58 -9.81 -12.21
N SER A 343 -12.47 -10.13 -11.28
CA SER A 343 -12.12 -10.58 -9.92
C SER A 343 -12.50 -12.05 -9.76
N LEU A 344 -11.50 -12.92 -9.66
CA LEU A 344 -11.66 -14.37 -9.56
C LEU A 344 -11.09 -14.94 -8.25
N GLY A 345 -11.10 -14.15 -7.17
CA GLY A 345 -10.40 -14.49 -5.93
C GLY A 345 -10.88 -15.77 -5.23
N SER A 346 -12.15 -16.17 -5.39
CA SER A 346 -12.67 -17.43 -4.85
C SER A 346 -12.25 -18.66 -5.67
N GLN A 347 -12.24 -18.54 -7.00
CA GLN A 347 -11.73 -19.59 -7.90
C GLN A 347 -10.21 -19.78 -7.71
N PHE A 348 -9.51 -18.69 -7.43
CA PHE A 348 -8.08 -18.69 -7.13
C PHE A 348 -7.75 -19.45 -5.83
N ALA A 349 -8.49 -19.14 -4.76
CA ALA A 349 -8.30 -19.79 -3.46
C ALA A 349 -8.48 -21.33 -3.53
N GLU A 350 -9.46 -21.79 -4.31
CA GLU A 350 -9.71 -23.21 -4.49
C GLU A 350 -8.64 -23.91 -5.34
N SER A 351 -8.20 -23.27 -6.44
CA SER A 351 -7.31 -23.89 -7.42
C SER A 351 -5.82 -23.87 -7.03
N TYR A 352 -5.37 -22.82 -6.35
CA TYR A 352 -3.92 -22.59 -6.13
C TYR A 352 -3.53 -22.48 -4.64
N CYS A 353 -4.47 -22.17 -3.75
CA CYS A 353 -4.21 -22.13 -2.31
C CYS A 353 -4.56 -23.46 -1.60
N HIS A 354 -5.08 -24.46 -2.34
CA HIS A 354 -5.58 -25.73 -1.81
C HIS A 354 -6.64 -25.58 -0.70
N GLN A 355 -7.36 -24.47 -0.67
CA GLN A 355 -8.45 -24.24 0.25
C GLN A 355 -9.74 -24.81 -0.34
N GLY A 356 -9.98 -26.10 -0.10
CA GLY A 356 -11.20 -26.78 -0.54
C GLY A 356 -12.45 -26.04 -0.04
N GLN A 357 -13.47 -25.93 -0.91
CA GLN A 357 -14.74 -25.24 -0.62
C GLN A 357 -14.66 -23.70 -0.50
N ALA A 358 -13.53 -23.04 -0.83
CA ALA A 358 -13.43 -21.58 -0.79
C ALA A 358 -14.52 -20.88 -1.63
N TYR A 359 -14.87 -21.46 -2.79
CA TYR A 359 -15.98 -20.98 -3.62
C TYR A 359 -17.34 -21.08 -2.93
N ARG A 360 -17.62 -22.18 -2.21
CA ARG A 360 -18.87 -22.37 -1.44
C ARG A 360 -18.94 -21.46 -0.21
N LEU A 361 -17.81 -21.20 0.44
CA LEU A 361 -17.70 -20.35 1.64
C LEU A 361 -17.56 -18.85 1.32
N LYS A 362 -17.57 -18.47 0.03
CA LYS A 362 -17.27 -17.10 -0.44
C LYS A 362 -15.96 -16.56 0.11
N HIS A 363 -15.01 -17.44 0.38
CA HIS A 363 -13.68 -17.08 0.85
C HIS A 363 -12.84 -16.66 -0.36
N SER A 364 -12.25 -15.47 -0.29
CA SER A 364 -11.46 -14.91 -1.37
C SER A 364 -10.04 -14.69 -0.88
N GLU A 365 -9.09 -15.39 -1.47
CA GLU A 365 -7.66 -15.14 -1.25
C GLU A 365 -7.13 -14.15 -2.28
N SER A 366 -6.05 -13.46 -1.91
CA SER A 366 -5.43 -12.50 -2.80
C SER A 366 -4.54 -13.22 -3.81
N ILE A 367 -4.77 -12.91 -5.09
CA ILE A 367 -3.94 -13.41 -6.20
C ILE A 367 -2.62 -12.64 -6.35
N THR A 368 -2.43 -11.55 -5.57
CA THR A 368 -1.33 -10.58 -5.67
C THR A 368 -1.22 -9.89 -7.04
N LEU A 369 -0.42 -8.81 -7.11
CA LEU A 369 -0.12 -8.15 -8.40
C LEU A 369 0.66 -9.05 -9.38
N LEU A 370 1.25 -10.16 -8.90
CA LEU A 370 2.09 -11.05 -9.70
C LEU A 370 1.34 -12.31 -10.19
N GLY A 371 0.41 -12.83 -9.39
CA GLY A 371 -0.23 -14.11 -9.67
C GLY A 371 -1.24 -14.05 -10.82
N GLU A 372 -2.04 -12.98 -10.93
CA GLU A 372 -3.05 -12.89 -11.98
C GLU A 372 -2.41 -12.81 -13.38
N PRO A 373 -1.38 -11.98 -13.61
CA PRO A 373 -0.68 -11.95 -14.89
C PRO A 373 -0.06 -13.31 -15.28
N LEU A 374 0.49 -14.04 -14.32
CA LEU A 374 1.03 -15.39 -14.53
C LEU A 374 -0.07 -16.37 -14.97
N ILE A 375 -1.20 -16.38 -14.25
CA ILE A 375 -2.33 -17.26 -14.59
C ILE A 375 -2.94 -16.89 -15.94
N ARG A 376 -2.98 -15.61 -16.31
CA ARG A 376 -3.63 -15.17 -17.53
C ARG A 376 -2.75 -15.39 -18.76
N SER A 377 -1.49 -14.94 -18.70
CA SER A 377 -0.64 -14.83 -19.89
C SER A 377 0.81 -15.28 -19.62
N SER A 378 1.01 -16.18 -18.66
CA SER A 378 2.31 -16.79 -18.30
C SER A 378 3.37 -15.74 -17.89
N ILE A 379 4.66 -16.06 -18.05
CA ILE A 379 5.77 -15.13 -17.74
C ILE A 379 5.70 -13.84 -18.56
N PHE A 380 5.20 -13.91 -19.80
CA PHE A 380 5.08 -12.72 -20.66
C PHE A 380 4.03 -11.73 -20.12
N GLY A 381 2.90 -12.26 -19.63
CA GLY A 381 1.91 -11.49 -18.88
C GLY A 381 2.51 -10.82 -17.66
N LEU A 382 3.29 -11.56 -16.86
CA LEU A 382 3.96 -11.03 -15.68
C LEU A 382 4.90 -9.88 -16.00
N LEU A 383 5.78 -10.03 -17.00
CA LEU A 383 6.71 -8.99 -17.41
C LEU A 383 5.97 -7.73 -17.88
N THR A 384 4.89 -7.91 -18.64
CA THR A 384 4.04 -6.81 -19.11
C THR A 384 3.37 -6.09 -17.95
N ALA A 385 2.82 -6.84 -16.98
CA ALA A 385 2.19 -6.28 -15.80
C ALA A 385 3.19 -5.53 -14.92
N GLN A 386 4.38 -6.09 -14.65
CA GLN A 386 5.44 -5.43 -13.91
C GLN A 386 5.88 -4.14 -14.59
N LEU A 387 6.10 -4.16 -15.91
CA LEU A 387 6.41 -2.97 -16.69
C LEU A 387 5.33 -1.90 -16.54
N ALA A 388 4.05 -2.29 -16.62
CA ALA A 388 2.94 -1.36 -16.41
C ALA A 388 2.94 -0.75 -15.00
N VAL A 389 3.16 -1.55 -13.93
CA VAL A 389 3.28 -1.03 -12.56
C VAL A 389 4.43 -0.03 -12.46
N PHE A 390 5.60 -0.37 -13.00
CA PHE A 390 6.78 0.48 -12.90
C PHE A 390 6.62 1.78 -13.70
N LEU A 391 6.01 1.73 -14.89
CA LEU A 391 5.65 2.91 -15.67
C LEU A 391 4.65 3.79 -14.92
N ILE A 392 3.60 3.22 -14.31
CA ILE A 392 2.63 3.97 -13.51
C ILE A 392 3.33 4.61 -12.30
N CYS A 393 4.15 3.85 -11.58
CA CYS A 393 4.90 4.35 -10.43
C CYS A 393 5.81 5.52 -10.83
N TYR A 394 6.50 5.39 -11.96
CA TYR A 394 7.36 6.43 -12.53
C TYR A 394 6.56 7.68 -12.92
N MET A 395 5.49 7.52 -13.71
CA MET A 395 4.66 8.64 -14.17
C MET A 395 4.02 9.40 -13.01
N VAL A 396 3.46 8.68 -12.02
CA VAL A 396 2.82 9.28 -10.85
C VAL A 396 3.84 9.96 -9.95
N ALA A 397 5.01 9.35 -9.72
CA ALA A 397 6.09 9.99 -8.98
C ALA A 397 6.62 11.24 -9.71
N PHE A 398 6.82 11.16 -11.03
CA PHE A 398 7.28 12.28 -11.84
C PHE A 398 6.31 13.45 -11.78
N GLY A 399 5.02 13.19 -12.03
CA GLY A 399 3.97 14.19 -11.95
C GLY A 399 3.82 14.76 -10.54
N GLY A 400 3.84 13.91 -9.52
CA GLY A 400 3.68 14.28 -8.11
C GLY A 400 4.84 15.11 -7.55
N LEU A 401 6.08 14.83 -7.99
CA LEU A 401 7.30 15.49 -7.53
C LEU A 401 7.72 16.69 -8.40
N SER A 402 6.87 17.11 -9.35
CA SER A 402 7.15 18.18 -10.32
C SER A 402 7.26 19.60 -9.74
N GLY A 403 7.23 19.77 -8.42
CA GLY A 403 7.46 21.07 -7.75
C GLY A 403 6.19 21.82 -7.34
N ASN A 404 5.02 21.18 -7.40
CA ASN A 404 3.75 21.77 -6.99
C ASN A 404 3.14 21.01 -5.79
N VAL A 405 2.79 21.72 -4.72
CA VAL A 405 2.09 21.19 -3.55
C VAL A 405 0.82 20.43 -3.92
N ILE A 406 0.03 20.93 -4.88
CA ILE A 406 -1.20 20.25 -5.31
C ILE A 406 -0.86 18.88 -5.91
N ASN A 407 0.19 18.79 -6.71
CA ASN A 407 0.64 17.52 -7.30
C ASN A 407 1.12 16.55 -6.21
N LEU A 408 1.75 17.05 -5.14
CA LEU A 408 2.14 16.25 -3.99
C LEU A 408 0.91 15.72 -3.21
N LEU A 409 -0.14 16.53 -3.06
CA LEU A 409 -1.40 16.10 -2.45
C LEU A 409 -2.09 15.03 -3.30
N VAL A 410 -2.13 15.19 -4.62
CA VAL A 410 -2.67 14.19 -5.56
C VAL A 410 -1.88 12.89 -5.48
N LEU A 411 -0.56 12.95 -5.52
CA LEU A 411 0.34 11.80 -5.36
C LEU A 411 0.01 11.05 -4.07
N THR A 412 -0.04 11.78 -2.95
CA THR A 412 -0.30 11.20 -1.62
C THR A 412 -1.70 10.60 -1.54
N ALA A 413 -2.71 11.28 -2.10
CA ALA A 413 -4.08 10.81 -2.11
C ALA A 413 -4.26 9.54 -2.95
N LEU A 414 -3.44 9.34 -3.99
CA LEU A 414 -3.49 8.12 -4.83
C LEU A 414 -2.75 6.92 -4.24
N LEU A 415 -1.83 7.12 -3.28
CA LEU A 415 -1.05 6.05 -2.67
C LEU A 415 -1.87 4.84 -2.19
N PRO A 416 -3.06 4.99 -1.57
CA PRO A 416 -3.86 3.85 -1.12
C PRO A 416 -4.27 2.87 -2.22
N TRP A 417 -4.22 3.27 -3.49
CA TRP A 417 -4.48 2.40 -4.65
C TRP A 417 -3.22 1.99 -5.40
N LEU A 418 -2.09 2.66 -5.15
CA LEU A 418 -0.81 2.36 -5.83
C LEU A 418 0.06 1.37 -5.07
N ILE A 419 -0.06 1.32 -3.73
CA ILE A 419 0.75 0.47 -2.86
C ILE A 419 0.12 -0.85 -2.38
N PRO A 420 -1.18 -1.17 -2.62
CA PRO A 420 -1.71 -2.50 -2.32
C PRO A 420 -1.10 -3.57 -3.24
N PHE A 421 -0.26 -4.43 -2.68
CA PHE A 421 0.22 -5.62 -3.37
C PHE A 421 -0.82 -6.77 -3.36
N GLU A 422 -1.68 -6.82 -2.33
CA GLU A 422 -2.76 -7.81 -2.17
C GLU A 422 -4.00 -7.53 -3.06
N GLN A 423 -3.85 -7.30 -4.36
CA GLN A 423 -5.01 -7.07 -5.25
C GLN A 423 -4.90 -7.84 -6.57
N HIS A 424 -6.05 -8.12 -7.19
CA HIS A 424 -6.08 -8.53 -8.60
C HIS A 424 -5.46 -7.43 -9.45
N PHE A 425 -4.57 -7.79 -10.37
CA PHE A 425 -3.84 -6.85 -11.20
C PHE A 425 -4.77 -6.00 -12.07
N ALA A 426 -5.79 -6.60 -12.69
CA ALA A 426 -6.78 -5.85 -13.46
C ALA A 426 -7.56 -4.87 -12.56
N GLN A 427 -7.93 -5.30 -11.35
CA GLN A 427 -8.61 -4.44 -10.38
C GLN A 427 -7.71 -3.30 -9.89
N TYR A 428 -6.41 -3.56 -9.69
CA TYR A 428 -5.42 -2.55 -9.33
C TYR A 428 -5.38 -1.43 -10.37
N ILE A 429 -5.26 -1.77 -11.66
CA ILE A 429 -5.28 -0.79 -12.76
C ILE A 429 -6.60 -0.02 -12.81
N GLY A 430 -7.73 -0.73 -12.75
CA GLY A 430 -9.06 -0.10 -12.77
C GLY A 430 -9.29 0.84 -11.60
N ASN A 431 -8.85 0.47 -10.39
CA ASN A 431 -8.97 1.29 -9.19
C ASN A 431 -8.10 2.55 -9.27
N ILE A 432 -6.86 2.44 -9.77
CA ILE A 432 -5.98 3.60 -9.96
C ILE A 432 -6.63 4.59 -10.92
N PHE A 433 -7.12 4.11 -12.07
CA PHE A 433 -7.74 4.95 -13.08
C PHE A 433 -8.98 5.66 -12.55
N LYS A 434 -9.90 4.92 -11.92
CA LYS A 434 -11.11 5.48 -11.30
C LYS A 434 -10.76 6.51 -10.21
N SER A 435 -9.81 6.20 -9.35
CA SER A 435 -9.39 7.10 -8.28
C SER A 435 -8.76 8.37 -8.84
N ALA A 436 -7.94 8.26 -9.89
CA ALA A 436 -7.37 9.41 -10.58
C ALA A 436 -8.44 10.31 -11.20
N LEU A 437 -9.48 9.73 -11.83
CA LEU A 437 -10.59 10.51 -12.39
C LEU A 437 -11.39 11.29 -11.34
N VAL A 438 -11.43 10.83 -10.09
CA VAL A 438 -12.09 11.55 -8.98
C VAL A 438 -11.17 12.59 -8.35
N ILE A 439 -9.89 12.25 -8.18
CA ILE A 439 -8.90 13.09 -7.48
C ILE A 439 -8.42 14.26 -8.36
N LEU A 440 -8.26 14.06 -9.68
CA LEU A 440 -7.74 15.09 -10.58
C LEU A 440 -8.66 16.32 -10.73
N PRO A 441 -10.00 16.21 -10.85
CA PRO A 441 -10.89 17.37 -10.84
C PRO A 441 -10.78 18.17 -9.54
N PHE A 442 -10.68 17.50 -8.39
CA PHE A 442 -10.47 18.17 -7.11
C PHE A 442 -9.16 18.96 -7.10
N ALA A 443 -8.09 18.38 -7.65
CA ALA A 443 -6.82 19.07 -7.85
C ALA A 443 -6.94 20.27 -8.80
N GLY A 444 -7.74 20.14 -9.87
CA GLY A 444 -8.07 21.22 -10.80
C GLY A 444 -8.77 22.38 -10.09
N VAL A 445 -9.76 22.09 -9.24
CA VAL A 445 -10.42 23.11 -8.39
C VAL A 445 -9.41 23.78 -7.46
N LEU A 446 -8.57 23.02 -6.76
CA LEU A 446 -7.51 23.60 -5.92
C LEU A 446 -6.54 24.47 -6.73
N TYR A 447 -6.27 24.12 -7.99
CA TYR A 447 -5.42 24.88 -8.89
C TYR A 447 -6.09 26.18 -9.36
N LEU A 448 -7.39 26.15 -9.64
CA LEU A 448 -8.18 27.33 -9.99
C LEU A 448 -8.38 28.26 -8.79
N CYS A 449 -8.63 27.71 -7.60
CA CYS A 449 -8.72 28.46 -6.34
C CYS A 449 -7.39 29.11 -5.92
N ARG A 450 -6.28 28.74 -6.57
CA ARG A 450 -4.96 29.33 -6.34
C ARG A 450 -4.83 30.80 -6.79
N PHE A 451 -5.93 31.42 -7.24
CA PHE A 451 -6.01 32.86 -7.54
C PHE A 451 -5.84 33.81 -6.34
N HIS A 452 -5.64 33.32 -5.10
CA HIS A 452 -5.40 34.19 -3.93
C HIS A 452 -4.30 33.70 -2.96
N ILE A 453 -3.44 32.78 -3.37
CA ILE A 453 -2.25 32.41 -2.57
C ILE A 453 -1.07 33.19 -3.14
N TRP A 454 -0.81 34.37 -2.54
CA TRP A 454 0.30 35.25 -2.86
C TRP A 454 1.61 34.47 -2.92
N SER A 455 2.15 34.27 -4.12
CA SER A 455 3.59 34.22 -4.28
C SER A 455 4.05 35.67 -4.19
N GLN A 456 4.53 36.11 -3.03
CA GLN A 456 5.54 37.18 -3.02
C GLN A 456 6.74 36.62 -3.79
N ARG A 457 6.74 36.79 -5.11
CA ARG A 457 7.99 37.00 -5.82
C ARG A 457 8.52 38.32 -5.32
N ASP A 458 9.74 38.27 -4.81
CA ASP A 458 10.53 39.40 -4.40
C ASP A 458 10.44 40.55 -5.41
N HIS A 459 9.64 41.57 -5.10
CA HIS A 459 9.79 42.91 -5.65
C HIS A 459 10.60 43.80 -4.70
N ARG A 460 11.57 43.22 -3.99
CA ARG A 460 12.66 43.96 -3.33
C ARG A 460 13.99 43.68 -4.02
N SER A 461 14.06 44.04 -5.29
CA SER A 461 15.31 44.46 -5.93
C SER A 461 14.97 45.24 -7.19
N LEU A 462 14.76 46.55 -7.00
CA LEU A 462 15.33 47.65 -7.79
C LEU A 462 15.04 48.94 -7.04
#